data_AF-A0A1M5HC08-F1
#
_entry.id   AF-A0A1M5HC08-F1
#
_cell.length_a   1.000
_cell.length_b   1.000
_cell.length_c   1.000
_cell.angle_alpha   90.00
_cell.angle_beta   90.00
_cell.angle_gamma   90.00
#
_symmetry.space_group_name_H-M   'P 1'
#
loop_
_entity.id
_entity.type
_entity.pdbx_description
1 polymer ?
#
loop_
_entity_poly.entity_id
_entity_poly.type
_entity_poly.pdbx_seq_one_letter_code
_entity_poly.pdbx_strand_id
1 'polypeptide(L)' 'MFLKLSIIVFFIAIELSLAVYSFILGDSLLVKFLFFVTTAIIIAFGITKLINKVLPIDKDYISSEENIEE' A
#
# COMPACT_ATOMS: atom_id res chain seq x y z
N MET A 1 -15.80 -11.04 -1.40
CA MET A 1 -14.78 -10.36 -2.24
C MET A 1 -15.16 -8.92 -2.58
N PHE A 2 -16.44 -8.58 -2.75
CA PHE A 2 -16.90 -7.21 -3.09
C PHE A 2 -16.61 -6.13 -2.04
N LEU A 3 -16.78 -6.40 -0.74
CA LEU A 3 -16.46 -5.44 0.33
C LEU A 3 -14.98 -5.01 0.34
N LYS A 4 -14.07 -5.95 0.05
CA LYS A 4 -12.63 -5.66 -0.04
C LYS A 4 -12.28 -4.76 -1.23
N LEU A 5 -13.02 -4.88 -2.33
CA LEU A 5 -12.83 -4.02 -3.51
C LEU A 5 -13.44 -2.63 -3.30
N SER A 6 -14.61 -2.57 -2.67
CA SER A 6 -15.30 -1.30 -2.36
C SER A 6 -14.47 -0.38 -1.47
N ILE A 7 -13.78 -0.92 -0.46
CA ILE A 7 -12.93 -0.11 0.43
C ILE A 7 -11.76 0.53 -0.35
N ILE A 8 -11.17 -0.18 -1.31
CA ILE A 8 -10.05 0.31 -2.13
C ILE A 8 -10.53 1.44 -3.06
N VAL A 9 -11.67 1.23 -3.73
CA VAL A 9 -12.27 2.23 -4.62
C VAL A 9 -12.67 3.49 -3.83
N PHE A 10 -13.16 3.33 -2.61
CA PHE A 10 -13.51 4.45 -1.73
C PHE A 10 -12.29 5.30 -1.36
N PHE A 11 -11.18 4.66 -0.97
CA PHE A 11 -9.93 5.37 -0.69
C PHE A 11 -9.41 6.14 -1.91
N ILE A 12 -9.48 5.55 -3.09
CA ILE A 12 -9.07 6.20 -4.35
C ILE A 12 -9.98 7.39 -4.69
N ALA A 13 -11.28 7.30 -4.44
CA ALA A 13 -12.21 8.41 -4.67
C ALA A 13 -11.95 9.58 -3.71
N ILE A 14 -11.64 9.29 -2.44
CA ILE A 14 -11.22 10.30 -1.45
C ILE A 14 -9.90 10.95 -1.89
N GLU A 15 -8.92 10.13 -2.24
CA GLU A 15 -7.59 10.58 -2.70
C GLU A 15 -7.71 11.54 -3.88
N LEU A 16 -8.49 11.17 -4.90
CA LEU A 16 -8.71 11.99 -6.08
C LEU A 16 -9.41 13.31 -5.74
N SER A 17 -10.41 13.26 -4.85
CA SER A 17 -11.12 14.46 -4.39
C SER A 17 -10.19 15.41 -3.63
N LEU A 18 -9.35 14.88 -2.74
CA LEU A 18 -8.37 15.66 -1.99
C LEU A 18 -7.23 16.16 -2.87
N ALA A 19 -6.78 15.39 -3.86
CA ALA A 19 -5.77 15.81 -4.82
C ALA A 19 -6.24 17.01 -5.63
N VAL A 20 -7.47 16.94 -6.17
CA VAL A 20 -8.09 18.04 -6.92
C VAL A 20 -8.27 19.27 -6.03
N TYR A 21 -8.77 19.08 -4.80
CA TYR A 21 -8.95 20.20 -3.87
C TYR A 21 -7.62 20.82 -3.43
N SER A 22 -6.61 20.00 -3.13
CA SER A 22 -5.29 20.47 -2.74
C SER A 22 -4.55 21.17 -3.88
N PHE A 23 -4.75 20.75 -5.13
CA PHE A 23 -4.06 21.30 -6.30
C PHE A 23 -4.74 22.55 -6.88
N ILE A 24 -6.08 22.56 -6.95
CA ILE A 24 -6.85 23.62 -7.61
C ILE A 24 -7.34 24.67 -6.61
N LEU A 25 -7.71 24.27 -5.38
CA LEU A 25 -8.45 25.12 -4.43
C LEU A 25 -7.65 25.54 -3.19
N GLY A 26 -6.45 25.00 -2.95
CA GLY A 26 -5.95 24.89 -1.57
C GLY A 26 -4.68 25.65 -1.21
N ASP A 27 -4.82 26.84 -0.61
CA ASP A 27 -3.86 27.35 0.40
C ASP A 27 -4.11 26.75 1.80
N SER A 28 -5.16 25.94 1.97
CA SER A 28 -5.52 25.31 3.24
C SER A 28 -4.51 24.23 3.66
N LEU A 29 -3.82 24.48 4.78
CA LEU A 29 -2.88 23.56 5.40
C LEU A 29 -3.53 22.21 5.77
N LEU A 30 -4.77 22.25 6.26
CA LEU A 30 -5.50 21.06 6.71
C LEU A 30 -5.75 20.09 5.55
N VAL A 31 -6.14 20.60 4.37
CA VAL A 31 -6.43 19.74 3.22
C VAL A 31 -5.15 19.12 2.66
N LYS A 32 -4.04 19.87 2.63
CA LYS A 32 -2.71 19.34 2.25
C LYS A 32 -2.27 18.23 3.21
N PHE A 33 -2.50 18.42 4.51
CA PHE A 33 -2.18 17.42 5.52
C PHE A 33 -3.04 16.15 5.38
N LEU A 34 -4.36 16.30 5.22
CA LEU A 34 -5.25 15.15 4.99
C LEU A 34 -4.90 14.42 3.70
N PHE A 35 -4.54 15.14 2.62
CA PHE A 35 -4.11 14.53 1.37
C PHE A 35 -2.87 13.67 1.62
N PHE A 36 -1.85 14.24 2.24
CA PHE A 36 -0.62 13.53 2.58
C PHE A 36 -0.86 12.27 3.41
N VAL A 37 -1.67 12.34 4.47
CA VAL A 37 -1.95 11.17 5.32
C VAL A 37 -2.69 10.08 4.54
N THR A 38 -3.65 10.47 3.70
CA THR A 38 -4.42 9.51 2.89
C THR A 38 -3.51 8.82 1.87
N THR A 39 -2.65 9.58 1.19
CA THR A 39 -1.62 9.05 0.28
C THR A 39 -0.69 8.09 0.99
N ALA A 40 -0.18 8.48 2.17
CA ALA A 40 0.74 7.65 2.95
C ALA A 40 0.12 6.30 3.32
N ILE A 41 -1.17 6.27 3.70
CA ILE A 41 -1.89 5.03 4.01
C ILE A 41 -1.99 4.14 2.76
N ILE A 42 -2.38 4.69 1.61
CA ILE A 42 -2.52 3.93 0.36
C ILE A 42 -1.15 3.33 -0.04
N ILE A 43 -0.09 4.14 0.00
CA ILE A 43 1.26 3.70 -0.34
C ILE A 43 1.76 2.65 0.65
N ALA A 44 1.57 2.83 1.96
CA ALA A 44 1.96 1.85 2.97
C ALA A 44 1.29 0.49 2.71
N PHE A 45 -0.03 0.47 2.49
CA PHE A 45 -0.75 -0.76 2.14
C PHE A 45 -0.26 -1.38 0.82
N GLY A 46 0.00 -0.55 -0.19
CA GLY A 46 0.53 -0.99 -1.48
C GLY A 46 1.91 -1.63 -1.34
N ILE A 47 2.82 -0.99 -0.60
CA ILE A 47 4.18 -1.46 -0.33
C ILE A 47 4.15 -2.72 0.53
N THR A 48 3.37 -2.79 1.61
CA THR A 48 3.25 -4.01 2.43
C THR A 48 2.79 -5.20 1.59
N LYS A 49 1.82 -5.00 0.70
CA LYS A 49 1.34 -6.05 -0.20
C LYS A 49 2.38 -6.42 -1.26
N LEU A 50 3.13 -5.43 -1.77
CA LEU A 50 4.21 -5.65 -2.73
C LEU A 50 5.36 -6.43 -2.09
N ILE A 51 5.79 -6.03 -0.89
CA ILE A 51 6.82 -6.71 -0.09
C ILE A 51 6.42 -8.18 0.14
N ASN A 52 5.20 -8.44 0.62
CA ASN A 52 4.73 -9.82 0.84
C ASN A 52 4.63 -10.66 -0.45
N LYS A 53 4.62 -10.02 -1.63
CA LYS A 53 4.59 -10.70 -2.93
C LYS A 53 5.99 -10.86 -3.54
N VAL A 54 6.87 -9.87 -3.34
CA VAL A 54 8.21 -9.79 -3.95
C VAL A 54 9.26 -10.46 -3.09
N LEU A 55 9.17 -10.30 -1.78
CA LEU A 55 9.89 -11.12 -0.82
C LEU A 55 8.94 -12.25 -0.44
N PRO A 56 8.98 -13.41 -1.12
CA PRO A 56 8.50 -14.61 -0.48
C PRO A 56 9.27 -14.70 0.83
N ILE A 57 8.58 -14.50 1.94
CA ILE A 57 9.06 -14.94 3.25
C ILE A 57 9.16 -16.44 3.07
N ASP A 58 10.33 -16.90 2.63
CA ASP A 58 10.55 -18.26 2.21
C ASP A 58 10.10 -19.17 3.35
N LYS A 59 9.15 -20.04 2.99
CA LYS A 59 8.89 -21.28 3.71
C LYS A 59 10.05 -22.28 3.55
N ASP A 60 11.13 -21.90 2.87
CA ASP A 60 12.21 -22.79 2.44
C ASP A 60 13.60 -22.30 2.88
N TYR A 61 13.74 -21.79 4.12
CA TYR A 61 15.05 -21.61 4.79
C TYR A 61 15.60 -22.92 5.40
N ILE A 62 15.37 -24.07 4.77
CA ILE A 62 16.19 -25.26 5.01
C ILE A 62 16.85 -25.60 3.69
N SER A 63 18.11 -25.20 3.59
CA SER A 63 19.05 -25.70 2.60
C SER A 63 18.94 -27.22 2.48
N SER A 64 18.47 -27.71 1.33
CA SER A 64 18.59 -29.13 0.97
C SER A 64 20.04 -29.50 0.59
N GLU A 65 21.03 -28.86 1.20
CA GLU A 65 22.46 -29.12 1.03
C GLU A 65 23.04 -29.64 2.35
N GLU A 66 22.60 -30.82 2.79
CA GLU A 66 23.44 -31.72 3.58
C GLU A 66 22.85 -33.13 3.52
N ASN A 67 23.40 -33.95 2.62
CA ASN A 67 23.59 -35.41 2.69
C ASN A 67 23.89 -35.93 1.27
N ILE A 68 25.04 -35.51 0.74
CA ILE A 68 25.87 -36.36 -0.10
C ILE A 68 26.96 -36.86 0.86
N GLU A 69 27.20 -38.18 0.88
CA GLU A 69 28.26 -38.94 1.59
C GLU A 69 27.93 -39.47 3.00
N GLU A 70 27.35 -40.68 3.09
CA GLU A 70 28.05 -41.97 3.28
C GLU A 70 27.16 -43.16 2.88
#